data_AF-A0A948YZQ1-F1
#
_entry.id   AF-A0A948YZQ1-F1
#
_cell.length_a   1.000
_cell.length_b   1.000
_cell.length_c   1.000
_cell.angle_alpha   90.00
_cell.angle_beta   90.00
_cell.angle_gamma   90.00
#
_symmetry.space_group_name_H-M   'P 1'
#
loop_
_entity.id
_entity.type
_entity.pdbx_description
1 polymer ?
#
loop_
_entity_poly.entity_id
_entity_poly.type
_entity_poly.pdbx_seq_one_letter_code
_entity_poly.pdbx_strand_id
1 'polypeptide(L)' 'MLQPLTKVYSFYRNGFRTMTVGKTLWKIILIKLLVMFAVLKLFFFPNYLKTNFQTDEQRADHVLEQLSRPVVQNH' A
#
# COMPACT_ATOMS: atom_id res chain seq x y z
N MET A 1 -31.99 -14.57 17.26
CA MET A 1 -31.90 -13.20 17.81
C MET A 1 -30.84 -12.36 17.05
N LEU A 2 -30.84 -12.35 15.71
CA LEU A 2 -29.84 -11.65 14.85
C LEU A 2 -30.48 -10.58 13.92
N GLN A 3 -31.70 -10.14 14.25
CA GLN A 3 -32.51 -9.29 13.38
C GLN A 3 -32.08 -7.82 13.23
N PRO A 4 -31.44 -7.16 14.22
CA PRO A 4 -31.07 -5.74 14.05
C PRO A 4 -29.90 -5.58 13.07
N LEU A 5 -28.92 -6.48 13.08
CA LEU A 5 -27.73 -6.38 12.25
C LEU A 5 -28.05 -6.54 10.75
N THR A 6 -28.96 -7.46 10.43
CA THR A 6 -29.46 -7.66 9.07
C THR A 6 -30.28 -6.47 8.55
N LYS A 7 -31.03 -5.78 9.41
CA LYS A 7 -31.75 -4.54 9.06
C LYS A 7 -30.81 -3.36 8.84
N VAL A 8 -29.79 -3.18 9.69
CA VAL A 8 -28.80 -2.11 9.53
C VAL A 8 -28.00 -2.32 8.24
N TYR A 9 -27.56 -3.55 7.97
CA TYR A 9 -26.87 -3.89 6.72
C TYR A 9 -27.75 -3.63 5.49
N SER A 10 -29.01 -4.07 5.50
CA SER A 10 -29.91 -3.88 4.36
C SER A 10 -30.27 -2.42 4.14
N PHE A 11 -30.44 -1.62 5.20
CA PHE A 11 -30.64 -0.18 5.10
C PHE A 11 -29.43 0.53 4.48
N TYR A 12 -28.22 0.25 4.95
CA TYR A 12 -27.00 0.85 4.40
C TYR A 12 -26.76 0.43 2.94
N ARG A 13 -26.92 -0.85 2.64
CA ARG A 13 -26.82 -1.39 1.27
C ARG A 13 -27.88 -0.77 0.35
N ASN A 14 -29.12 -0.66 0.81
CA ASN A 14 -30.21 -0.09 0.01
C ASN A 14 -30.01 1.41 -0.20
N GLY A 15 -29.66 2.16 0.84
CA GLY A 15 -29.35 3.60 0.75
C GLY A 15 -28.18 3.87 -0.19
N PHE A 16 -27.09 3.09 -0.08
CA PHE A 16 -25.96 3.21 -0.99
C PHE A 16 -26.33 2.86 -2.45
N ARG A 17 -27.23 1.88 -2.65
CA ARG A 17 -27.69 1.47 -3.98
C ARG A 17 -28.66 2.48 -4.61
N THR A 18 -29.46 3.20 -3.83
CA THR A 18 -30.37 4.25 -4.36
C THR A 18 -29.66 5.60 -4.55
N MET A 19 -28.49 5.81 -3.95
CA MET A 19 -27.74 7.05 -4.13
C MET A 19 -27.03 7.13 -5.49
N THR A 20 -27.40 8.09 -6.32
CA THR A 20 -26.71 8.38 -7.59
C THR A 20 -25.44 9.20 -7.35
N VAL A 21 -25.56 10.26 -6.53
CA VAL A 21 -24.43 11.16 -6.21
C VAL A 21 -23.36 10.47 -5.37
N GLY A 22 -23.77 9.70 -4.35
CA GLY A 22 -22.84 8.99 -3.46
C GLY A 22 -21.97 7.96 -4.19
N LYS A 23 -22.54 7.25 -5.18
CA LYS A 23 -21.75 6.33 -6.04
C LYS A 23 -20.73 7.07 -6.88
N THR A 24 -21.09 8.21 -7.45
CA THR A 24 -20.15 9.04 -8.21
C THR A 24 -19.03 9.55 -7.33
N LEU A 25 -19.35 10.02 -6.12
CA LEU A 25 -18.34 10.45 -5.14
C LEU A 25 -17.40 9.31 -4.75
N TRP A 26 -17.94 8.11 -4.50
CA TRP A 26 -17.13 6.92 -4.21
C TRP A 26 -16.20 6.56 -5.36
N LYS A 27 -16.66 6.64 -6.62
CA LYS A 27 -15.80 6.45 -7.79
C LYS A 27 -14.68 7.48 -7.83
N ILE A 28 -14.98 8.75 -7.56
CA ILE A 28 -13.96 9.83 -7.50
C ILE A 28 -12.94 9.52 -6.41
N ILE A 29 -13.37 9.12 -5.22
CA ILE A 29 -12.48 8.74 -4.12
C ILE A 29 -11.60 7.56 -4.53
N LEU A 30 -12.16 6.52 -5.15
CA LEU A 30 -11.41 5.34 -5.59
C LEU A 30 -10.36 5.70 -6.65
N ILE A 31 -10.73 6.53 -7.64
CA ILE A 31 -9.80 7.05 -8.64
C ILE A 31 -8.71 7.88 -7.97
N LYS A 32 -9.09 8.79 -7.06
CA LYS A 32 -8.14 9.64 -6.34
C LYS A 32 -7.17 8.80 -5.51
N LEU A 33 -7.65 7.76 -4.81
CA LEU A 33 -6.81 6.83 -4.06
C LEU A 33 -5.87 6.05 -4.97
N LEU A 34 -6.33 5.59 -6.14
CA LEU A 34 -5.49 4.89 -7.12
C LEU A 34 -4.41 5.82 -7.69
N VAL A 35 -4.77 7.05 -8.05
CA VAL A 35 -3.82 8.06 -8.56
C VAL A 35 -2.85 8.48 -7.46
N MET A 36 -3.32 8.77 -6.26
CA MET A 36 -2.47 9.10 -5.11
C MET A 36 -1.54 7.93 -4.79
N PHE A 37 -2.03 6.69 -4.81
CA PHE A 37 -1.18 5.51 -4.62
C PHE A 37 -0.15 5.34 -5.73
N ALA A 38 -0.51 5.57 -7.00
CA ALA A 38 0.42 5.48 -8.12
C ALA A 38 1.50 6.57 -8.06
N VAL A 39 1.13 7.81 -7.69
CA VAL A 39 2.05 8.93 -7.47
C VAL A 39 2.96 8.61 -6.28
N LEU A 40 2.41 8.27 -5.12
CA LEU A 40 3.22 7.88 -3.96
C LEU A 40 4.15 6.70 -4.31
N LYS A 41 3.66 5.70 -5.05
CA LYS A 41 4.49 4.59 -5.52
C LYS A 41 5.62 5.07 -6.44
N LEU A 42 5.34 5.95 -7.40
CA LEU A 42 6.34 6.44 -8.34
C LEU A 42 7.34 7.40 -7.70
N PHE A 43 6.93 8.23 -6.75
CA PHE A 43 7.75 9.26 -6.09
C PHE A 43 8.44 8.80 -4.81
N PHE A 44 7.84 7.88 -4.05
CA PHE A 44 8.45 7.28 -2.85
C PHE A 44 9.12 5.91 -3.13
N PHE A 45 8.81 5.26 -4.26
CA PHE A 45 9.55 4.09 -4.75
C PHE A 45 10.20 4.27 -6.15
N PRO A 46 10.69 5.46 -6.56
CA PRO A 46 11.61 5.52 -7.68
C PRO A 46 12.87 4.83 -7.17
N ASN A 47 13.25 3.72 -7.80
CA ASN A 47 14.48 3.00 -7.53
C ASN A 47 14.54 2.01 -6.35
N TYR A 48 13.43 1.59 -5.74
CA TYR A 48 13.50 0.44 -4.80
C TYR A 48 14.12 -0.81 -5.44
N LEU A 49 13.96 -0.96 -6.76
CA LEU A 49 14.59 -2.03 -7.55
C LEU A 49 15.85 -1.60 -8.34
N LYS A 50 16.24 -0.32 -8.37
CA LYS A 50 17.21 0.16 -9.38
C LYS A 50 18.32 1.11 -8.95
N THR A 51 18.53 1.31 -7.65
CA THR A 51 19.67 2.07 -7.14
C THR A 51 20.20 1.28 -5.94
N ASN A 52 21.15 0.35 -6.07
CA ASN A 52 22.56 0.60 -6.40
C ASN A 52 23.34 -0.63 -6.96
N PHE A 53 22.69 -1.69 -7.45
CA PHE A 53 23.41 -2.89 -7.93
C PHE A 53 22.78 -3.43 -9.21
N GLN A 54 23.62 -3.83 -10.17
CA GLN A 54 23.23 -4.30 -11.50
C GLN A 54 22.46 -5.64 -11.46
N THR A 55 22.51 -6.36 -10.34
CA THR A 55 21.71 -7.56 -10.01
C THR A 55 21.37 -7.60 -8.52
N ASP A 56 20.22 -8.17 -8.15
CA ASP A 56 19.77 -8.28 -6.74
C ASP A 56 20.70 -9.16 -5.88
N GLU A 57 21.43 -10.10 -6.49
CA GLU A 57 22.37 -11.01 -5.82
C GLU A 57 23.58 -10.27 -5.23
N GLN A 58 24.21 -9.36 -5.97
CA GLN A 58 25.37 -8.60 -5.47
C GLN A 58 25.03 -7.68 -4.28
N ARG A 59 23.77 -7.22 -4.21
CA ARG A 59 23.27 -6.37 -3.13
C ARG A 59 23.07 -7.16 -1.84
N ALA A 60 22.57 -8.39 -1.97
CA ALA A 60 22.41 -9.31 -0.84
C ALA A 60 23.78 -9.69 -0.25
N ASP A 61 24.76 -10.00 -1.11
CA ASP A 61 26.11 -10.36 -0.67
C ASP A 61 26.82 -9.21 0.06
N HIS A 62 26.72 -7.97 -0.43
CA HIS A 62 27.34 -6.82 0.26
C HIS A 62 26.73 -6.53 1.63
N VAL A 63 25.40 -6.66 1.78
CA VAL A 63 24.71 -6.49 3.07
C VAL A 63 25.04 -7.65 4.02
N LEU A 64 25.12 -8.88 3.52
CA LEU A 64 25.56 -10.03 4.31
C LEU A 64 26.99 -9.85 4.81
N GLU A 65 27.90 -9.31 3.99
CA GLU A 65 29.28 -9.03 4.40
C GLU A 65 29.33 -7.95 5.49
N GLN A 66 28.52 -6.89 5.39
CA GLN A 66 28.43 -5.84 6.41
C GLN A 66 27.84 -6.35 7.74
N LEU A 67 26.85 -7.25 7.71
CA LEU A 67 26.21 -7.81 8.91
C LEU A 67 27.02 -8.95 9.55
N SER A 68 27.79 -9.69 8.74
CA SER A 68 28.67 -10.77 9.21
C SER A 68 30.06 -10.28 9.62
N ARG A 69 30.42 -9.04 9.28
CA ARG A 69 31.60 -8.39 9.85
C ARG A 69 31.45 -8.39 11.37
N PRO A 70 32.36 -9.05 12.10
CA PRO A 70 32.42 -8.88 13.53
C PRO A 70 32.64 -7.39 13.77
N VAL A 71 31.86 -6.77 14.66
CA VAL A 71 32.21 -5.47 15.21
C VAL A 71 33.53 -5.69 15.96
N VAL A 72 34.65 -5.46 15.28
CA VAL A 72 35.95 -5.33 15.93
C VAL A 72 35.87 -4.01 16.68
N GLN A 73 35.44 -4.15 17.94
CA GLN A 73 35.28 -3.07 18.89
C GLN A 73 36.69 -2.60 19.27
N ASN A 74 37.27 -1.74 18.44
CA ASN A 74 38.52 -1.06 18.77
C ASN A 74 38.19 0.13 19.68
N HIS A 75 38.41 -0.10 20.98
CA HIS A 75 38.64 0.82 22.10
C HIS A 75 37.72 2.03 22.27
#